data_AF-A0A1F3PMF9-F1
#
_entry.id   AF-A0A1F3PMF9-F1
#
_cell.length_a   1.000
_cell.length_b   1.000
_cell.length_c   1.000
_cell.angle_alpha   90.00
_cell.angle_beta   90.00
_cell.angle_gamma   90.00
#
_symmetry.space_group_name_H-M   'P 1'
#
loop_
_entity.id
_entity.type
_entity.pdbx_description
1 polymer ?
#
loop_
_entity_poly.entity_id
_entity_poly.type
_entity_poly.pdbx_seq_one_letter_code
_entity_poly.pdbx_strand_id
1 'polypeptide(L)'
;MTPKKTEHLTIADFEQYPIWEYVQTENLEEGLLVVPLQCSSEVFKKRLESIVVFESFYAKTKFITPKGKEFSGYSRISNHTKFFGIQPYSPKIFAEGKVIPFWFGRHFPDKNQLEEFFMALRINPGELFPLKLMVEPDIFHIQKTGEIKGFTAVDEKMKEIYLTI
;
A
#
# COMPACT_ATOMS: atom_id res chain seq x y z
N MET A 1 19.98 12.53 -4.90
CA MET A 1 19.44 11.15 -4.99
C MET A 1 18.42 11.13 -6.12
N THR A 2 18.34 10.05 -6.91
CA THR A 2 17.48 10.03 -8.11
C THR A 2 16.07 9.53 -7.76
N PRO A 3 15.00 10.26 -8.12
CA PRO A 3 13.63 9.80 -7.95
C PRO A 3 13.35 8.50 -8.69
N LYS A 4 12.44 7.68 -8.14
CA LYS A 4 12.02 6.40 -8.70
C LYS A 4 10.51 6.41 -9.00
N LYS A 5 10.08 5.76 -10.07
CA LYS A 5 8.65 5.55 -10.34
C LYS A 5 8.03 4.59 -9.32
N THR A 6 6.81 4.86 -8.87
CA THR A 6 6.12 4.00 -7.89
C THR A 6 5.94 2.56 -8.36
N GLU A 7 5.69 2.33 -9.66
CA GLU A 7 5.59 0.96 -10.21
C GLU A 7 6.91 0.18 -10.22
N HIS A 8 8.05 0.85 -10.04
CA HIS A 8 9.37 0.23 -9.99
C HIS A 8 9.86 -0.04 -8.56
N LEU A 9 9.06 0.27 -7.54
CA LEU A 9 9.39 -0.08 -6.15
C LEU A 9 9.40 -1.60 -5.97
N THR A 10 10.36 -2.08 -5.21
CA THR A 10 10.62 -3.49 -4.92
C THR A 10 10.74 -3.71 -3.42
N ILE A 11 10.74 -4.97 -3.00
CA ILE A 11 10.98 -5.31 -1.59
C ILE A 11 12.34 -4.81 -1.10
N ALA A 12 13.39 -4.91 -1.91
CA ALA A 12 14.74 -4.47 -1.55
C ALA A 12 14.79 -2.95 -1.29
N ASP A 13 14.02 -2.16 -2.04
CA ASP A 13 13.90 -0.72 -1.79
C ASP A 13 13.33 -0.42 -0.39
N PHE A 14 12.34 -1.21 0.05
CA PHE A 14 11.71 -1.08 1.37
C PHE A 14 12.52 -1.72 2.51
N GLU A 15 13.42 -2.64 2.20
CA GLU A 15 14.41 -3.15 3.16
C GLU A 15 15.50 -2.11 3.44
N GLN A 16 15.92 -1.35 2.41
CA GLN A 16 16.88 -0.27 2.56
C GLN A 16 16.25 0.99 3.17
N TYR A 17 15.07 1.37 2.70
CA TYR A 17 14.34 2.57 3.13
C TYR A 17 12.85 2.23 3.31
N PRO A 18 12.38 2.08 4.55
CA PRO A 18 11.02 1.59 4.78
C PRO A 18 9.92 2.63 4.47
N ILE A 19 10.30 3.88 4.18
CA ILE A 19 9.36 4.98 3.89
C ILE A 19 9.86 5.77 2.69
N TRP A 20 8.92 6.10 1.80
CA TRP A 20 9.14 6.85 0.57
C TRP A 20 8.14 8.00 0.47
N GLU A 21 8.59 9.18 0.11
CA GLU A 21 7.74 10.36 -0.09
C GLU A 21 7.48 10.61 -1.57
N TYR A 22 6.29 11.12 -1.86
CA TYR A 22 5.93 11.55 -3.20
C TYR A 22 6.73 12.80 -3.61
N VAL A 23 7.25 12.80 -4.83
CA VAL A 23 7.84 13.99 -5.45
C VAL A 23 6.81 14.58 -6.40
N GLN A 24 6.34 15.79 -6.11
CA GLN A 24 5.50 16.52 -7.03
C GLN A 24 6.35 16.97 -8.23
N THR A 25 6.03 16.45 -9.41
CA THR A 25 6.60 16.89 -10.68
C THR A 25 5.52 17.64 -11.47
N GLU A 26 5.94 18.67 -12.19
CA GLU A 26 5.08 19.39 -13.15
C GLU A 26 4.93 18.62 -14.46
N ASN A 27 5.79 17.62 -14.70
CA ASN A 27 5.80 16.82 -15.90
C ASN A 27 4.90 15.59 -15.74
N LEU A 28 3.71 15.64 -16.35
CA LEU A 28 2.74 14.54 -16.29
C LEU A 28 3.24 13.25 -16.95
N GLU A 29 4.24 13.31 -17.84
CA GLU A 29 4.81 12.13 -18.51
C GLU A 29 5.72 11.30 -17.59
N GLU A 30 6.24 11.91 -16.52
CA GLU A 30 7.14 11.24 -15.57
C GLU A 30 6.41 10.27 -14.64
N GLY A 31 5.08 10.37 -14.57
CA GLY A 31 4.24 9.56 -13.69
C GLY A 31 4.44 9.90 -12.21
N LEU A 32 4.07 8.96 -11.34
CA LEU A 32 4.22 9.15 -9.90
C LEU A 32 5.65 8.82 -9.46
N LEU A 33 6.41 9.85 -9.11
CA LEU A 33 7.78 9.74 -8.63
C LEU A 33 7.84 9.73 -7.10
N VAL A 34 8.81 9.00 -6.56
CA VAL A 34 9.10 8.93 -5.13
C VAL A 34 10.59 9.01 -4.86
N VAL A 35 10.93 9.51 -3.67
CA VAL A 35 12.29 9.45 -3.11
C VAL A 35 12.23 8.81 -1.73
N PRO A 36 13.28 8.08 -1.31
CA PRO A 36 13.28 7.49 0.02
C PRO A 36 13.38 8.62 1.04
N LEU A 37 12.62 8.48 2.11
CA LEU A 37 12.64 9.44 3.19
C LEU A 37 13.90 9.23 4.03
N GLN A 38 14.81 10.22 4.00
CA GLN A 38 16.08 10.17 4.72
C GLN A 38 15.97 10.74 6.14
N CYS A 39 15.10 10.18 6.96
CA CYS A 39 15.09 10.50 8.39
C CYS A 39 14.74 9.29 9.24
N SER A 40 15.09 9.33 10.52
CA SER A 40 14.71 8.28 11.46
C SER A 40 13.18 8.21 11.60
N SER A 41 12.66 7.05 11.98
CA SER A 41 11.23 6.87 12.25
C SER A 41 10.70 7.88 13.28
N GLU A 42 11.49 8.23 14.29
CA GLU A 42 11.14 9.24 15.30
C GLU A 42 11.01 10.65 14.71
N VAL A 43 11.96 11.05 13.85
CA VAL A 43 11.92 12.36 13.18
C VAL A 43 10.75 12.41 12.21
N PHE A 44 10.52 11.33 11.47
CA PHE A 44 9.36 11.24 10.58
C PHE A 44 8.04 11.34 11.33
N LYS A 45 7.93 10.65 12.48
CA LYS A 45 6.74 10.72 13.32
C LYS A 45 6.46 12.15 13.78
N LYS A 46 7.48 12.87 14.26
CA LYS A 46 7.35 14.30 14.61
C LYS A 46 6.93 15.14 13.41
N ARG A 47 7.48 14.86 12.23
CA ARG A 47 7.09 15.52 10.97
C ARG A 47 5.60 15.30 10.70
N LEU A 48 5.11 14.05 10.72
CA LEU A 48 3.69 13.73 10.54
C LEU A 48 2.75 14.41 11.54
N GLU A 49 3.21 14.62 12.77
CA GLU A 49 2.44 15.34 13.80
C GLU A 49 2.38 16.85 13.55
N SER A 50 3.40 17.41 12.92
CA SER A 50 3.51 18.84 12.62
C SER A 50 2.92 19.26 11.27
N ILE A 51 2.69 18.31 10.36
CA ILE A 51 2.20 18.60 9.01
C ILE A 51 0.72 19.02 9.06
N VAL A 52 0.47 20.27 8.66
CA VAL A 52 -0.88 20.87 8.52
C VAL A 52 -1.50 20.59 7.14
N VAL A 53 -0.68 20.15 6.16
CA VAL A 53 -1.06 19.93 4.76
C VAL A 53 -1.23 18.44 4.46
N PHE A 54 -2.00 18.07 3.45
CA PHE A 54 -2.18 16.67 3.05
C PHE A 54 -0.89 16.10 2.43
N GLU A 55 -0.05 15.43 3.23
CA GLU A 55 1.11 14.69 2.71
C GLU A 55 0.84 13.18 2.67
N SER A 56 1.27 12.54 1.58
CA SER A 56 1.16 11.11 1.36
C SER A 56 2.53 10.48 1.23
N PHE A 57 2.68 9.32 1.86
CA PHE A 57 3.91 8.53 1.86
C PHE A 57 3.58 7.09 1.52
N TYR A 58 4.58 6.34 1.07
CA TYR A 58 4.51 4.90 0.91
C TYR A 58 5.37 4.28 2.00
N ALA A 59 4.76 3.42 2.81
CA ALA A 59 5.46 2.75 3.91
C ALA A 59 5.42 1.24 3.72
N LYS A 60 6.51 0.57 4.11
CA LYS A 60 6.59 -0.88 4.15
C LYS A 60 5.41 -1.40 4.96
N THR A 61 4.78 -2.46 4.47
CA THR A 61 3.61 -3.06 5.10
C THR A 61 3.75 -4.57 5.09
N LYS A 62 3.54 -5.17 6.25
CA LYS A 62 3.42 -6.60 6.43
C LYS A 62 1.95 -7.01 6.37
N PHE A 63 1.65 -8.06 5.63
CA PHE A 63 0.30 -8.59 5.45
C PHE A 63 0.24 -10.01 6.01
N ILE A 64 -0.84 -10.35 6.71
CA ILE A 64 -1.00 -11.62 7.42
C ILE A 64 -2.38 -12.19 7.08
N THR A 65 -2.40 -13.35 6.45
CA THR A 65 -3.63 -14.09 6.12
C THR A 65 -4.28 -14.69 7.37
N PRO A 66 -5.55 -15.16 7.30
CA PRO A 66 -6.20 -15.86 8.42
C PRO A 66 -5.46 -17.12 8.87
N LYS A 67 -4.70 -17.75 7.97
CA LYS A 67 -3.87 -18.93 8.26
C LYS A 67 -2.44 -18.59 8.73
N GLY A 68 -2.13 -17.31 8.93
CA GLY A 68 -0.82 -16.86 9.40
C GLY A 68 0.27 -16.77 8.33
N LYS A 69 -0.03 -17.06 7.06
CA LYS A 69 0.90 -16.79 5.95
C LYS A 69 1.16 -15.28 5.87
N GLU A 70 2.43 -14.91 5.78
CA GLU A 70 2.87 -13.52 5.77
C GLU A 70 3.33 -13.11 4.36
N PHE A 71 3.06 -11.85 4.01
CA PHE A 71 3.57 -11.21 2.80
C PHE A 71 4.17 -9.85 3.12
N SER A 72 5.17 -9.45 2.34
CA SER A 72 5.72 -8.09 2.37
C SER A 72 5.15 -7.26 1.23
N GLY A 73 4.99 -5.98 1.48
CA GLY A 73 4.46 -5.05 0.51
C GLY A 73 4.56 -3.62 1.02
N TYR A 74 3.66 -2.77 0.54
CA TYR A 74 3.60 -1.38 0.96
C TYR A 74 2.18 -0.83 0.87
N SER A 75 1.93 0.22 1.64
CA SER A 75 0.65 0.94 1.64
C SER A 75 0.91 2.43 1.52
N ARG A 76 -0.03 3.15 0.91
CA ARG A 76 -0.04 4.61 0.97
C ARG A 76 -0.61 5.03 2.31
N ILE A 77 0.17 5.82 3.05
CA ILE A 77 -0.22 6.40 4.33
C ILE A 77 -0.27 7.92 4.20
N SER A 78 -1.05 8.56 5.05
CA SER A 78 -1.10 10.02 5.15
C SER A 78 -1.21 10.45 6.60
N ASN A 79 -0.94 11.71 6.90
CA ASN A 79 -1.28 12.30 8.19
C ASN A 79 -2.78 12.15 8.53
N HIS A 80 -3.67 12.10 7.53
CA HIS A 80 -5.11 11.84 7.72
C HIS A 80 -5.40 10.43 8.23
N THR A 81 -4.59 9.43 7.87
CA THR A 81 -4.68 8.06 8.38
C THR A 81 -4.64 8.07 9.92
N LYS A 82 -3.88 8.99 10.54
CA LYS A 82 -3.87 9.18 12.01
C LYS A 82 -5.19 9.77 12.50
N PHE A 83 -5.58 10.94 11.99
CA PHE A 83 -6.69 11.74 12.52
C PHE A 83 -8.07 11.14 12.31
N PHE A 84 -8.29 10.45 11.18
CA PHE A 84 -9.65 10.05 10.77
C PHE A 84 -9.94 8.56 10.98
N GLY A 85 -9.06 7.82 11.68
CA GLY A 85 -9.31 6.38 11.84
C GLY A 85 -9.09 5.58 10.55
N ILE A 86 -8.73 6.22 9.44
CA ILE A 86 -8.78 5.59 8.13
C ILE A 86 -7.65 4.57 7.98
N GLN A 87 -7.94 3.46 7.31
CA GLN A 87 -6.97 2.41 6.99
C GLN A 87 -5.88 2.95 6.06
N PRO A 88 -4.67 2.38 6.07
CA PRO A 88 -3.71 2.58 4.99
C PRO A 88 -4.39 2.33 3.64
N TYR A 89 -4.16 3.22 2.68
CA TYR A 89 -4.85 3.24 1.39
C TYR A 89 -4.03 2.54 0.32
N SER A 90 -4.72 1.99 -0.68
CA SER A 90 -4.10 1.32 -1.82
C SER A 90 -2.99 0.32 -1.42
N PRO A 91 -3.29 -0.64 -0.51
CA PRO A 91 -2.32 -1.64 -0.11
C PRO A 91 -1.90 -2.50 -1.30
N LYS A 92 -0.62 -2.87 -1.32
CA LYS A 92 0.02 -3.67 -2.36
C LYS A 92 0.95 -4.71 -1.77
N ILE A 93 0.93 -5.93 -2.29
CA ILE A 93 1.88 -7.00 -1.93
C ILE A 93 2.92 -7.18 -3.04
N PHE A 94 4.16 -7.45 -2.65
CA PHE A 94 5.19 -7.97 -3.55
C PHE A 94 5.08 -9.49 -3.66
N ALA A 95 4.96 -10.04 -4.87
CA ALA A 95 4.93 -11.48 -5.10
C ALA A 95 5.43 -11.84 -6.51
N GLU A 96 6.37 -12.78 -6.64
CA GLU A 96 6.87 -13.31 -7.93
C GLU A 96 7.27 -12.20 -8.94
N GLY A 97 7.94 -11.15 -8.46
CA GLY A 97 8.33 -10.01 -9.30
C GLY A 97 7.17 -9.09 -9.71
N LYS A 98 5.94 -9.36 -9.26
CA LYS A 98 4.75 -8.53 -9.44
C LYS A 98 4.44 -7.72 -8.19
N VAL A 99 3.71 -6.62 -8.40
CA VAL A 99 3.08 -5.83 -7.34
C VAL A 99 1.58 -6.03 -7.47
N ILE A 100 0.95 -6.61 -6.45
CA ILE A 100 -0.46 -6.99 -6.45
C ILE A 100 -1.25 -5.94 -5.68
N PRO A 101 -2.07 -5.11 -6.36
CA PRO A 101 -2.91 -4.13 -5.70
C PRO A 101 -4.21 -4.75 -5.17
N PHE A 102 -4.69 -4.21 -4.05
CA PHE A 102 -6.00 -4.56 -3.49
C PHE A 102 -7.09 -3.52 -3.76
N TRP A 103 -6.72 -2.35 -4.27
CA TRP A 103 -7.63 -1.28 -4.67
C TRP A 103 -7.34 -0.85 -6.10
N PHE A 104 -8.32 -0.99 -6.99
CA PHE A 104 -8.19 -0.72 -8.43
C PHE A 104 -8.77 0.63 -8.85
N GLY A 105 -9.33 1.41 -7.92
CA GLY A 105 -10.01 2.65 -8.26
C GLY A 105 -11.15 2.36 -9.25
N ARG A 106 -11.19 3.09 -10.38
CA ARG A 106 -12.18 2.88 -11.45
C ARG A 106 -11.81 1.78 -12.44
N HIS A 107 -10.63 1.18 -12.31
CA HIS A 107 -10.25 0.06 -13.14
C HIS A 107 -10.86 -1.22 -12.58
N PHE A 108 -11.37 -2.06 -13.46
CA PHE A 108 -11.94 -3.36 -13.10
C PHE A 108 -10.99 -4.43 -13.65
N PRO A 109 -10.23 -5.12 -12.78
CA PRO A 109 -9.48 -6.28 -13.24
C PRO A 109 -10.48 -7.33 -13.73
N ASP A 110 -10.17 -7.96 -14.85
CA ASP A 110 -10.96 -9.10 -15.29
C ASP A 110 -10.65 -10.34 -14.43
N LYS A 111 -11.43 -11.40 -14.65
CA LYS A 111 -11.28 -12.65 -13.91
C LYS A 111 -9.88 -13.26 -14.05
N ASN A 112 -9.32 -13.23 -15.26
CA ASN A 112 -8.01 -13.81 -15.53
C ASN A 112 -6.91 -13.07 -14.75
N GLN A 113 -7.01 -11.75 -14.68
CA GLN A 113 -6.08 -10.93 -13.92
C GLN A 113 -6.16 -11.22 -12.41
N LEU A 114 -7.37 -11.42 -11.87
CA LEU A 114 -7.53 -11.82 -10.47
C LEU A 114 -6.94 -13.22 -10.22
N GLU A 115 -7.17 -14.19 -11.11
CA GLU A 115 -6.58 -15.53 -11.04
C GLU A 115 -5.05 -15.48 -11.07
N GLU A 116 -4.45 -14.65 -11.93
CA GLU A 116 -3.01 -14.44 -11.97
C GLU A 116 -2.44 -13.91 -10.65
N PHE A 117 -3.18 -13.05 -9.93
CA PHE A 117 -2.75 -12.57 -8.62
C PHE A 117 -2.72 -13.69 -7.59
N PHE A 118 -3.74 -14.57 -7.57
CA PHE A 118 -3.73 -15.73 -6.68
C PHE A 118 -2.61 -16.71 -7.00
N MET A 119 -2.33 -16.94 -8.29
CA MET A 119 -1.20 -17.74 -8.72
C MET A 119 0.13 -17.16 -8.24
N ALA A 120 0.34 -15.85 -8.41
CA ALA A 120 1.55 -15.17 -7.95
C ALA A 120 1.69 -15.22 -6.41
N LEU A 121 0.59 -15.09 -5.67
CA LEU A 121 0.58 -15.22 -4.21
C LEU A 121 0.74 -16.67 -3.73
N ARG A 122 0.61 -17.65 -4.63
CA ARG A 122 0.58 -19.08 -4.32
C ARG A 122 -0.39 -19.38 -3.17
N ILE A 123 -1.64 -18.91 -3.31
CA ILE A 123 -2.69 -19.03 -2.29
C ILE A 123 -4.05 -19.24 -2.96
N ASN A 124 -4.92 -20.04 -2.33
CA ASN A 124 -6.27 -20.21 -2.83
C ASN A 124 -7.13 -18.97 -2.51
N PRO A 125 -8.15 -18.64 -3.34
CA PRO A 125 -9.03 -17.50 -3.09
C PRO A 125 -9.66 -17.43 -1.69
N GLY A 126 -10.14 -18.58 -1.18
CA GLY A 126 -10.75 -18.67 0.15
C GLY A 126 -9.78 -18.60 1.34
N GLU A 127 -8.47 -18.51 1.10
CA GLU A 127 -7.44 -18.50 2.16
C GLU A 127 -6.77 -17.13 2.32
N LEU A 128 -6.95 -16.24 1.35
CA LEU A 128 -6.29 -14.94 1.33
C LEU A 128 -6.98 -13.96 2.30
N PHE A 129 -8.31 -13.87 2.25
CA PHE A 129 -9.07 -12.86 2.97
C PHE A 129 -9.75 -13.41 4.25
N PRO A 130 -9.95 -12.57 5.29
CA PRO A 130 -9.47 -11.19 5.41
C PRO A 130 -7.95 -11.12 5.66
N LEU A 131 -7.22 -10.24 4.96
CA LEU A 131 -5.82 -9.98 5.31
C LEU A 131 -5.75 -8.94 6.41
N LYS A 132 -4.99 -9.23 7.45
CA LYS A 132 -4.50 -8.22 8.38
C LYS A 132 -3.31 -7.50 7.76
N LEU A 133 -3.20 -6.20 7.95
CA LEU A 133 -2.04 -5.42 7.52
C LEU A 133 -1.43 -4.66 8.70
N MET A 134 -0.10 -4.51 8.69
CA MET A 134 0.69 -3.82 9.70
C MET A 134 1.74 -2.97 8.99
N VAL A 135 1.71 -1.66 9.21
CA VAL A 135 2.69 -0.74 8.63
C VAL A 135 3.99 -0.78 9.44
N GLU A 136 5.12 -0.83 8.74
CA GLU A 136 6.47 -0.86 9.30
C GLU A 136 7.29 0.30 8.72
N PRO A 137 8.06 1.06 9.53
CA PRO A 137 8.12 1.01 10.99
C PRO A 137 6.80 1.45 11.65
N ASP A 138 6.70 1.30 12.98
CA ASP A 138 5.57 1.84 13.75
C ASP A 138 5.62 3.37 13.74
N ILE A 139 5.02 3.95 12.71
CA ILE A 139 5.01 5.39 12.44
C ILE A 139 3.93 6.09 13.25
N PHE A 140 2.82 5.41 13.52
CA PHE A 140 1.62 6.04 14.09
C PHE A 140 1.39 5.70 15.57
N HIS A 141 2.05 4.69 16.14
CA HIS A 141 1.64 4.01 17.40
C HIS A 141 0.19 3.59 17.42
N ILE A 142 -0.44 3.61 16.25
CA ILE A 142 -1.74 3.00 16.09
C ILE A 142 -1.36 1.58 15.74
N GLN A 143 -1.66 0.64 16.64
CA GLN A 143 -1.84 -0.76 16.29
C GLN A 143 -3.04 -0.88 15.34
N LYS A 144 -2.98 -0.20 14.20
CA LYS A 144 -3.98 -0.24 13.15
C LYS A 144 -3.66 -1.46 12.33
N THR A 145 -4.04 -2.60 12.91
CA THR A 145 -4.34 -3.78 12.11
C THR A 145 -5.53 -3.40 11.25
N GLY A 146 -5.26 -3.12 9.99
CA GLY A 146 -6.30 -3.02 8.99
C GLY A 146 -6.73 -4.38 8.52
N GLU A 147 -7.99 -4.53 8.14
CA GLU A 147 -8.48 -5.72 7.48
C GLU A 147 -8.85 -5.41 6.03
N ILE A 148 -8.22 -6.11 5.09
CA ILE A 148 -8.60 -6.13 3.68
C ILE A 148 -9.55 -7.32 3.51
N LYS A 149 -10.81 -7.05 3.17
CA LYS A 149 -11.85 -8.09 3.05
C LYS A 149 -11.94 -8.70 1.65
N GLY A 150 -11.30 -8.08 0.66
CA GLY A 150 -11.30 -8.52 -0.72
C GLY A 150 -10.53 -7.55 -1.61
N PHE A 151 -10.44 -7.87 -2.89
CA PHE A 151 -10.08 -6.89 -3.92
C PHE A 151 -11.23 -5.89 -4.08
N THR A 152 -10.93 -4.59 -4.15
CA THR A 152 -11.96 -3.55 -4.25
C THR A 152 -11.75 -2.58 -5.42
N ALA A 153 -12.86 -2.08 -5.95
CA ALA A 153 -12.92 -1.04 -6.97
C ALA A 153 -14.01 -0.03 -6.59
N VAL A 154 -14.18 1.03 -7.38
CA VAL A 154 -15.32 1.96 -7.29
C VAL A 154 -16.20 1.86 -8.53
N ASP A 155 -17.51 1.79 -8.31
CA ASP A 155 -18.50 1.83 -9.37
C ASP A 155 -18.67 3.25 -9.97
N GLU A 156 -19.56 3.37 -10.96
CA GLU A 156 -19.89 4.65 -11.60
C GLU A 156 -20.46 5.70 -10.64
N LYS A 157 -20.99 5.26 -9.49
CA LYS A 157 -21.55 6.09 -8.42
C LYS A 157 -20.55 6.36 -7.30
N MET A 158 -19.27 6.05 -7.51
CA MET A 158 -18.19 6.19 -6.53
C MET A 158 -18.39 5.35 -5.26
N LYS A 159 -19.15 4.26 -5.33
CA LYS A 159 -19.32 3.31 -4.23
C LYS A 159 -18.26 2.23 -4.33
N GLU A 160 -17.63 1.93 -3.19
CA GLU A 160 -16.72 0.79 -3.09
C GLU A 160 -17.48 -0.52 -3.26
N ILE A 161 -16.91 -1.41 -4.07
CA ILE A 161 -17.45 -2.74 -4.37
C ILE A 161 -16.35 -3.79 -4.20
N TYR A 162 -16.76 -5.01 -3.82
CA TYR A 162 -15.87 -6.15 -3.72
C TYR A 162 -15.88 -6.96 -5.01
N LEU A 163 -14.69 -7.30 -5.49
CA LEU A 163 -14.50 -8.10 -6.68
C LEU A 163 -14.45 -9.58 -6.29
N THR A 164 -15.17 -10.40 -7.05
CA THR A 164 -15.27 -11.86 -6.85
C THR A 164 -14.66 -12.59 -8.05
N ILE A 165 -14.02 -13.73 -7.79
CA ILE A 165 -13.63 -14.71 -8.83
C ILE A 165 -14.78 -15.68 -9.10
#